data_AF-A0A380EQ39-F1
#
_entry.id   AF-A0A380EQ39-F1
#
_cell.length_a   1.000
_cell.length_b   1.000
_cell.length_c   1.000
_cell.angle_alpha   90.00
_cell.angle_beta   90.00
_cell.angle_gamma   90.00
#
_symmetry.space_group_name_H-M   'P 1'
#
loop_
_entity.id
_entity.type
_entity.pdbx_description
1 polymer ?
#
loop_
_entity_poly.entity_id
_entity_poly.type
_entity_poly.pdbx_seq_one_letter_code
_entity_poly.pdbx_strand_id
1 'polypeptide(L)' 'MQLALGFTINGQQTDYVSDYDNGRIINTVDELDDALNYYLFYLKNWNYAYAYSLKLIDAYASKNIINQLDELIEGENDAT' A
#
# COMPACT_ATOMS: atom_id res chain seq x y z
N MET A 1 -5.33 0.34 -11.96
CA MET A 1 -5.33 0.89 -10.59
C MET A 1 -6.12 -0.07 -9.70
N GLN A 2 -5.41 -1.02 -9.07
CA GLN A 2 -5.94 -2.20 -8.37
C GLN A 2 -6.01 -1.97 -6.85
N LEU A 3 -6.49 -0.80 -6.39
CA LEU A 3 -6.46 -0.42 -4.96
C LEU A 3 -7.85 -0.24 -4.34
N ALA A 4 -8.94 -0.51 -5.08
CA ALA A 4 -10.30 -0.19 -4.63
C ALA A 4 -11.01 -1.29 -3.79
N LEU A 5 -10.37 -2.44 -3.51
CA LEU A 5 -11.03 -3.60 -2.87
C LEU A 5 -10.61 -3.91 -1.42
N GLY A 6 -9.73 -3.09 -0.83
CA GLY A 6 -9.34 -3.18 0.59
C GLY A 6 -8.07 -3.97 0.88
N PHE A 7 -7.79 -5.06 0.17
CA PHE A 7 -6.48 -5.75 0.21
C PHE A 7 -6.19 -6.50 -1.09
N THR A 8 -4.93 -6.88 -1.31
CA THR A 8 -4.50 -7.70 -2.46
C THR A 8 -3.57 -8.84 -2.01
N ILE A 9 -3.51 -9.94 -2.79
CA ILE A 9 -2.58 -11.06 -2.54
C ILE A 9 -1.77 -11.25 -3.81
N ASN A 10 -0.45 -11.13 -3.71
CA ASN A 10 0.46 -11.17 -4.85
C ASN A 10 1.52 -12.27 -4.67
N GLY A 11 1.96 -12.85 -5.78
CA GLY A 11 3.07 -13.81 -5.79
C GLY A 11 4.46 -13.17 -5.84
N GLN A 12 4.54 -11.85 -5.96
CA GLN A 12 5.77 -11.08 -6.14
C GLN A 12 5.67 -9.75 -5.40
N GLN A 13 6.81 -9.24 -4.93
CA GLN A 13 6.90 -7.94 -4.27
C GLN A 13 6.70 -6.80 -5.28
N THR A 14 5.98 -5.76 -4.87
CA THR A 14 5.76 -4.54 -5.64
C THR A 14 5.77 -3.34 -4.71
N ASP A 15 6.04 -2.14 -5.23
CA ASP A 15 6.04 -0.91 -4.43
C ASP A 15 4.65 -0.50 -3.92
N TYR A 16 3.59 -1.14 -4.43
CA TYR A 16 2.20 -0.83 -4.10
C TYR A 16 1.58 -1.77 -3.07
N VAL A 17 2.27 -2.85 -2.69
CA VAL A 17 1.79 -3.83 -1.70
C VAL A 17 2.84 -4.00 -0.62
N SER A 18 2.49 -3.55 0.58
CA SER A 18 3.24 -3.80 1.80
C SER A 18 2.66 -5.04 2.50
N ASP A 19 3.52 -6.02 2.76
CA ASP A 19 3.11 -7.30 3.34
C ASP A 19 2.51 -7.10 4.74
N TYR A 20 1.40 -7.79 5.01
CA TYR A 20 0.53 -7.65 6.20
C TYR A 20 -0.21 -6.31 6.37
N ASP A 21 0.12 -5.28 5.58
CA ASP A 21 -0.58 -4.00 5.60
C ASP A 21 -1.77 -4.02 4.63
N ASN A 22 -1.58 -3.56 3.39
CA ASN A 22 -2.60 -3.52 2.35
C ASN A 22 -2.63 -4.78 1.46
N GLY A 23 -1.87 -5.80 1.83
CA GLY A 23 -1.92 -7.08 1.15
C GLY A 23 -0.94 -8.09 1.71
N ARG A 24 -0.89 -9.26 1.07
CA ARG A 24 0.05 -10.33 1.40
C ARG A 24 0.88 -10.69 0.19
N ILE A 25 2.17 -10.95 0.41
CA ILE A 25 3.07 -11.51 -0.59
C ILE A 25 3.25 -12.99 -0.25
N ILE A 26 2.79 -13.88 -1.14
CA ILE A 26 2.87 -15.33 -0.97
C ILE A 26 3.90 -15.93 -1.93
N ASN A 27 4.65 -16.94 -1.48
CA ASN A 27 5.63 -17.62 -2.34
C ASN A 27 5.02 -18.81 -3.06
N THR A 28 4.00 -19.43 -2.46
CA THR A 28 3.33 -20.62 -2.96
C THR A 28 1.81 -20.48 -2.83
N VAL A 29 1.06 -21.24 -3.63
CA VAL A 29 -0.41 -21.21 -3.60
C VAL A 29 -0.96 -21.77 -2.28
N ASP A 30 -0.21 -22.63 -1.60
CA ASP A 30 -0.61 -23.22 -0.31
C ASP A 30 -0.74 -22.17 0.81
N GLU A 31 -0.08 -21.02 0.67
CA GLU A 31 -0.16 -19.89 1.60
C GLU A 31 -1.43 -19.02 1.39
N LEU A 32 -2.21 -19.28 0.33
CA LEU A 32 -3.38 -18.49 -0.02
C LEU A 32 -4.47 -18.55 1.05
N ASP A 33 -4.73 -19.75 1.60
CA ASP A 33 -5.77 -19.94 2.61
C ASP A 33 -5.44 -19.15 3.89
N ASP A 34 -4.18 -19.16 4.31
CA ASP A 34 -3.71 -18.39 5.47
C ASP A 34 -3.80 -16.88 5.21
N ALA A 35 -3.44 -16.43 4.01
CA ALA A 35 -3.53 -15.03 3.62
C ALA A 35 -5.00 -14.53 3.58
N LEU A 36 -5.92 -15.37 3.07
CA LEU A 36 -7.36 -15.07 3.08
C LEU A 36 -7.91 -15.07 4.51
N ASN A 37 -7.56 -16.04 5.33
CA ASN A 37 -7.98 -16.10 6.73
C ASN A 37 -7.56 -14.85 7.51
N TYR A 38 -6.34 -14.35 7.30
CA TYR A 38 -5.84 -13.16 7.98
C TYR A 38 -6.74 -11.93 7.79
N TYR A 39 -7.26 -11.70 6.58
CA TYR A 39 -8.09 -10.53 6.28
C TYR A 39 -9.59 -10.79 6.43
N LEU A 40 -10.06 -11.98 6.08
CA LEU A 40 -11.50 -12.29 6.04
C LEU A 40 -12.05 -12.75 7.40
N PHE A 41 -11.23 -13.37 8.25
CA PHE A 41 -11.69 -13.87 9.55
C PHE A 41 -11.82 -12.75 10.60
N TYR A 42 -10.94 -11.74 10.52
CA TYR A 42 -10.98 -10.58 11.41
C TYR A 42 -11.16 -9.29 10.61
N LEU A 43 -12.37 -8.72 10.67
CA LEU A 43 -12.71 -7.42 10.05
C LEU A 43 -11.76 -6.28 10.45
N LYS A 44 -11.05 -6.41 11.58
CA LYS A 44 -10.01 -5.46 12.01
C LYS A 44 -8.86 -5.37 10.99
N ASN A 45 -8.37 -6.50 10.49
CA ASN A 45 -7.25 -6.52 9.55
C ASN A 45 -7.67 -6.00 8.18
N TRP A 46 -8.89 -6.34 7.75
CA TRP A 46 -9.50 -5.76 6.54
C TRP A 46 -9.65 -4.23 6.65
N ASN A 47 -10.17 -3.71 7.77
CA ASN A 47 -10.29 -2.27 8.00
C ASN A 47 -8.93 -1.56 8.00
N TYR A 48 -7.89 -2.20 8.57
CA TYR A 48 -6.53 -1.65 8.56
C TYR A 48 -5.96 -1.57 7.14
N ALA A 49 -6.06 -2.67 6.38
CA ALA A 49 -5.62 -2.75 4.99
C ALA A 49 -6.30 -1.70 4.09
N TYR A 50 -7.61 -1.51 4.29
CA TYR A 50 -8.39 -0.51 3.57
C TYR A 50 -7.93 0.91 3.90
N ALA A 51 -7.76 1.25 5.19
CA ALA A 51 -7.27 2.56 5.60
C ALA A 51 -5.85 2.85 5.09
N TYR A 52 -4.97 1.84 5.08
CA TYR A 52 -3.63 1.97 4.52
C TYR A 52 -3.65 2.20 3.01
N SER A 53 -4.51 1.48 2.29
CA SER A 53 -4.71 1.68 0.84
C SER A 53 -5.15 3.11 0.52
N LEU A 54 -6.03 3.70 1.33
CA LEU A 54 -6.43 5.11 1.18
C LEU A 54 -5.27 6.08 1.39
N LYS A 55 -4.37 5.81 2.35
CA LYS A 55 -3.16 6.64 2.55
C LYS A 55 -2.23 6.59 1.34
N LEU A 56 -2.03 5.41 0.75
CA LEU A 56 -1.21 5.29 -0.46
C LEU A 56 -1.85 6.01 -1.65
N ILE A 57 -3.17 5.89 -1.83
CA ILE A 57 -3.90 6.63 -2.87
C ILE A 57 -3.70 8.14 -2.70
N ASP A 58 -3.78 8.65 -1.47
CA ASP A 58 -3.55 10.06 -1.20
C ASP A 58 -2.08 10.45 -1.46
N ALA A 59 -1.11 9.67 -0.98
CA ALA A 59 0.32 9.93 -1.18
C ALA A 59 0.73 9.94 -2.67
N TYR A 60 0.18 9.04 -3.47
CA TYR A 60 0.43 8.96 -4.91
C TYR A 60 -0.56 9.76 -5.75
N ALA A 61 -1.47 10.53 -5.14
CA ALA A 61 -2.29 11.47 -5.86
C ALA A 61 -1.38 12.52 -6.51
N SER A 62 -1.63 12.85 -7.78
CA SER A 62 -0.76 13.72 -8.58
C SER A 62 -0.43 15.05 -7.90
N LYS A 63 -1.35 15.59 -7.09
CA LYS A 63 -1.14 16.81 -6.30
C LYS A 63 -0.06 16.62 -5.22
N ASN A 64 -0.05 15.51 -4.50
CA ASN A 64 0.95 15.23 -3.47
C ASN A 64 2.32 14.90 -4.07
N ILE A 65 2.35 14.28 -5.25
CA ILE A 65 3.60 14.09 -6.00
C ILE A 65 4.20 15.43 -6.42
N ILE A 66 3.39 16.34 -6.97
CA ILE A 66 3.84 17.69 -7.35
C ILE A 66 4.38 18.44 -6.11
N ASN A 67 3.65 18.42 -5.00
CA ASN A 67 4.11 19.06 -3.76
C ASN A 67 5.44 18.49 -3.24
N GLN A 68 5.62 17.16 -3.26
CA GLN A 68 6.88 16.52 -2.86
C GLN A 68 8.04 16.92 -3.78
N LEU A 69 7.79 17.10 -5.08
CA LEU A 69 8.80 17.57 -6.03
C LEU A 69 9.15 19.04 -5.77
N ASP A 70 8.16 19.90 -5.51
CA ASP A 70 8.39 21.31 -5.18
C ASP A 70 9.22 21.44 -3.88
N GLU A 71 8.87 20.70 -2.82
CA GLU A 71 9.62 20.67 -1.54
C GLU A 71 11.07 20.19 -1.70
N LEU A 72 11.32 19.18 -2.54
CA LEU A 72 12.67 18.69 -2.82
C LEU A 72 13.51 19.72 -3.56
N ILE A 73 12.92 20.44 -4.52
CA ILE A 73 13.62 21.47 -5.31
C ILE A 73 13.89 22.71 -4.45
N GLU A 74 12.95 23.11 -3.58
CA GLU A 74 13.11 24.24 -2.67
C GLU A 74 14.15 23.95 -1.58
N GLY A 75 14.17 22.73 -1.02
CA GLY A 75 15.15 22.32 0.01
C GLY A 75 16.61 22.25 -0.47
N GLU A 76 16.86 22.04 -1.77
CA GLU A 76 18.22 22.10 -2.35
C GLU A 76 18.75 23.54 -2.47
N ASN A 77 17.88 24.55 -2.54
CA ASN A 77 18.28 25.95 -2.71
C ASN A 77 18.67 26.65 -1.40
N ASP A 78 18.26 26.12 -0.24
CA ASP A 78 18.59 26.66 1.08
C ASP A 78 19.88 26.10 1.69
N ALA A 79 20.57 25.19 0.98
CA ALA A 79 21.80 24.54 1.44
C ALA A 79 23.11 25.24 0.97
N THR A 80 23.05 26.46 0.44
CA THR A 80 24.23 27.25 -0.01
C THR A 80 24.54 28.46 0.86
#